data_AF-A0A7C2XYE7-F1
#
_entry.id   AF-A0A7C2XYE7-F1
#
_cell.length_a   1.000
_cell.length_b   1.000
_cell.length_c   1.000
_cell.angle_alpha   90.00
_cell.angle_beta   90.00
_cell.angle_gamma   90.00
#
_symmetry.space_group_name_H-M   'P 1'
#
loop_
_entity.id
_entity.type
_entity.pdbx_description
1 polymer ?
#
loop_
_entity_poly.entity_id
_entity_poly.type
_entity_poly.pdbx_seq_one_letter_code
_entity_poly.pdbx_strand_id
1 'polypeptide(L)'
;MDIMGTPAVLVGLAVQASRIAEKLNIWDLVSTATYGLLGIALSVIGYLIFDLITPFSLGKELVEDKNVAVGIVVAGIIIGIAIIIAAAIS
;
A
#
# COMPACT_ATOMS: atom_id res chain seq x y z
N MET A 1 -18.81 43.19 21.56
CA MET A 1 -18.01 42.43 20.57
C MET A 1 -17.45 41.26 21.34
N ASP A 2 -18.06 40.07 21.34
CA ASP A 2 -17.80 39.06 20.29
C ASP A 2 -18.81 37.88 20.25
N ILE A 3 -20.12 38.12 20.39
CA ILE A 3 -21.14 37.04 20.40
C ILE A 3 -21.56 36.54 19.00
N MET A 4 -20.94 37.03 17.92
CA MET A 4 -21.20 36.56 16.55
C MET A 4 -20.19 35.51 16.04
N GLY A 5 -19.07 35.28 16.75
CA GLY A 5 -18.05 34.30 16.33
C GLY A 5 -18.20 32.89 16.90
N THR A 6 -18.85 32.74 18.06
CA THR A 6 -18.94 31.45 18.79
C THR A 6 -19.90 30.42 18.19
N PRO A 7 -21.07 30.77 17.59
CA PRO A 7 -21.99 29.76 17.08
C PRO A 7 -21.41 28.99 15.89
N ALA A 8 -20.71 29.67 14.98
CA ALA A 8 -20.14 29.06 13.78
C ALA A 8 -19.02 28.06 14.12
N VAL A 9 -18.19 28.36 15.12
CA VAL A 9 -17.13 27.44 15.59
C VAL A 9 -17.74 26.21 16.27
N LEU A 10 -18.74 26.40 17.13
CA LEU A 10 -19.44 25.28 17.80
C LEU A 10 -20.14 24.36 16.79
N VAL A 11 -20.80 24.93 15.77
CA VAL A 11 -21.42 24.17 14.68
C VAL A 11 -20.36 23.46 13.83
N GLY A 12 -19.25 24.11 13.50
CA GLY A 12 -18.14 23.50 12.76
C GLY A 12 -17.52 22.30 13.48
N LEU A 13 -17.31 22.40 14.80
CA LEU A 13 -16.81 21.31 15.62
C LEU A 13 -17.82 20.15 15.70
N ALA A 14 -19.11 20.44 15.87
CA ALA A 14 -20.16 19.42 15.90
C ALA A 14 -20.29 18.66 14.57
N VAL A 15 -20.22 19.38 13.43
CA VAL A 15 -20.24 18.79 12.09
C VAL A 15 -18.97 17.98 11.82
N GLN A 16 -17.79 18.45 12.26
CA GLN A 16 -16.56 17.68 12.11
C GLN A 16 -16.62 16.38 12.93
N ALA A 17 -17.13 16.44 14.16
CA ALA A 17 -17.29 15.27 15.02
C ALA A 17 -18.23 14.21 14.42
N SER A 18 -19.36 14.62 13.83
CA SER A 18 -20.27 13.68 13.16
C SER A 18 -19.64 13.04 11.92
N ARG A 19 -18.88 13.81 11.12
CA ARG A 19 -18.16 13.29 9.94
C ARG A 19 -17.08 12.27 10.30
N ILE A 20 -16.41 12.43 11.45
CA ILE A 20 -15.40 11.46 11.92
C ILE A 20 -16.09 10.19 12.43
N ALA A 21 -17.23 10.31 13.11
CA ALA A 21 -18.02 9.17 13.57
C ALA A 21 -18.59 8.33 12.40
N GLU A 22 -18.97 8.97 11.28
CA GLU A 22 -19.46 8.27 10.08
C GLU A 22 -18.35 7.59 9.26
N LYS A 23 -17.08 8.03 9.39
CA LYS A 23 -15.96 7.48 8.62
C LYS A 23 -15.48 6.09 9.05
N LEU A 24 -16.00 5.56 10.16
CA LEU A 24 -15.61 4.24 10.67
C LEU A 24 -16.62 3.17 10.25
N ASN A 25 -16.74 2.93 8.94
CA ASN A 25 -17.57 1.84 8.43
C ASN A 25 -16.75 0.55 8.34
N ILE A 26 -17.37 -0.58 8.69
CA ILE A 26 -16.78 -1.92 8.47
C ILE A 26 -16.42 -2.13 6.99
N TRP A 27 -17.20 -1.52 6.09
CA TRP A 27 -16.96 -1.56 4.64
C TRP A 27 -15.63 -0.91 4.23
N ASP A 28 -15.19 0.13 4.93
CA ASP A 28 -13.91 0.79 4.66
C ASP A 28 -12.74 -0.12 5.06
N LEU A 29 -12.86 -0.81 6.19
CA LEU A 29 -11.87 -1.80 6.64
C LEU A 29 -11.75 -2.98 5.66
N VAL A 30 -12.89 -3.50 5.19
CA VAL A 30 -12.91 -4.57 4.18
C VAL A 30 -12.27 -4.09 2.88
N SER A 31 -12.53 -2.86 2.47
CA SER A 31 -11.94 -2.26 1.26
C SER A 31 -10.42 -2.14 1.41
N THR A 32 -9.92 -1.55 2.50
CA THR A 32 -8.47 -1.44 2.77
C THR A 32 -7.79 -2.80 2.81
N ALA A 33 -8.38 -3.80 3.48
CA ALA A 33 -7.85 -5.16 3.51
C ALA A 33 -7.78 -5.78 2.11
N THR A 34 -8.83 -5.58 1.30
CA THR A 34 -8.90 -6.11 -0.07
C THR A 34 -7.82 -5.49 -0.96
N TYR A 35 -7.64 -4.17 -0.93
CA TYR A 35 -6.57 -3.50 -1.67
C TYR A 35 -5.17 -3.91 -1.21
N GLY A 36 -4.97 -4.09 0.10
CA GLY A 36 -3.72 -4.60 0.65
C GLY A 36 -3.39 -6.01 0.15
N LEU A 37 -4.36 -6.91 0.16
CA LEU A 37 -4.21 -8.27 -0.36
C LEU A 37 -3.96 -8.29 -1.86
N LEU A 38 -4.66 -7.44 -2.62
CA LEU A 38 -4.45 -7.25 -4.05
C LEU A 38 -3.02 -6.78 -4.35
N GLY A 39 -2.50 -5.83 -3.59
CA GLY A 39 -1.12 -5.35 -3.74
C GLY A 39 -0.09 -6.46 -3.47
N ILE A 40 -0.30 -7.27 -2.44
CA ILE A 40 0.59 -8.42 -2.15
C ILE A 40 0.52 -9.45 -3.30
N ALA A 41 -0.69 -9.79 -3.76
CA ALA A 41 -0.86 -10.74 -4.85
C ALA A 41 -0.18 -10.26 -6.15
N LEU A 42 -0.36 -8.98 -6.49
CA LEU A 42 0.30 -8.34 -7.64
C LEU A 42 1.82 -8.33 -7.48
N SER A 43 2.33 -8.13 -6.26
CA SER A 43 3.78 -8.16 -5.99
C SER A 43 4.38 -9.54 -6.24
N VAL A 44 3.69 -10.61 -5.82
CA VAL A 44 4.12 -12.00 -6.07
C VAL A 44 4.07 -12.32 -7.56
N ILE A 45 3.00 -11.93 -8.25
CA ILE A 45 2.87 -12.15 -9.70
C ILE A 45 3.98 -11.40 -10.47
N GLY A 46 4.23 -10.14 -10.11
CA GLY A 46 5.30 -9.35 -10.71
C GLY A 46 6.67 -9.99 -10.52
N TYR A 47 6.95 -10.54 -9.33
CA TYR A 47 8.18 -11.29 -9.05
C TYR A 47 8.29 -12.56 -9.91
N LEU A 48 7.22 -13.35 -10.01
CA LEU A 48 7.21 -14.59 -10.82
C LEU A 48 7.44 -14.30 -12.31
N ILE A 49 6.82 -13.24 -12.84
CA ILE A 49 7.05 -12.81 -14.22
C ILE A 49 8.52 -12.41 -14.42
N PHE A 50 9.08 -11.67 -13.47
CA PHE A 50 10.50 -11.29 -13.52
C PHE A 50 11.42 -12.51 -13.50
N ASP A 51 11.18 -13.48 -12.61
CA ASP A 51 11.96 -14.71 -12.52
C ASP A 51 11.86 -15.53 -13.83
N LEU A 52 10.70 -15.56 -14.48
CA LEU A 52 10.53 -16.24 -15.77
C LEU A 52 11.25 -15.55 -16.94
N ILE A 53 11.27 -14.21 -16.96
CA ILE A 53 11.97 -13.43 -17.98
C ILE A 53 13.49 -13.55 -17.80
N THR A 54 13.93 -13.73 -16.56
CA THR A 54 15.33 -13.78 -16.22
C THR A 54 15.90 -15.15 -16.60
N PRO A 55 16.93 -15.24 -17.47
CA PRO A 55 17.44 -16.52 -17.97
C PRO A 55 18.25 -17.32 -16.93
N PHE A 56 18.40 -16.80 -15.72
CA PHE A 56 19.03 -17.47 -14.58
C PHE A 56 18.03 -17.58 -13.44
N SER A 57 18.09 -18.68 -12.69
CA SER A 57 17.18 -18.93 -11.58
C SER A 57 17.56 -18.07 -10.37
N LEU A 58 16.85 -16.95 -10.16
CA LEU A 58 17.07 -16.04 -9.04
C LEU A 58 16.98 -16.80 -7.71
N GLY A 59 16.00 -17.71 -7.60
CA GLY A 59 15.82 -18.53 -6.40
C GLY A 59 17.01 -19.44 -6.10
N LYS A 60 17.64 -20.02 -7.13
CA LYS A 60 18.78 -20.92 -6.96
C LYS A 60 20.03 -20.15 -6.56
N GLU A 61 20.31 -19.06 -7.25
CA GLU A 61 21.46 -18.19 -6.98
C GLU A 61 21.35 -17.50 -5.61
N LEU A 62 20.12 -17.22 -5.16
CA LEU A 62 19.84 -16.62 -3.85
C LEU A 62 19.88 -17.64 -2.70
N VAL A 63 19.35 -18.86 -2.90
CA VAL A 63 19.22 -19.89 -1.86
C VAL A 63 20.43 -20.82 -1.79
N GLU A 64 20.91 -21.31 -2.94
CA GLU A 64 22.04 -22.24 -3.05
C GLU A 64 23.38 -21.49 -3.04
N ASP A 65 23.56 -20.54 -3.96
CA ASP A 65 24.85 -19.82 -4.12
C ASP A 65 25.01 -18.63 -3.16
N LYS A 66 23.94 -18.25 -2.45
CA LYS A 66 23.90 -17.13 -1.49
C LYS A 66 24.49 -15.84 -2.05
N ASN A 67 24.24 -15.59 -3.33
CA ASN A 67 24.80 -14.46 -4.04
C ASN A 67 24.12 -13.16 -3.60
N VAL A 68 24.84 -12.35 -2.82
CA VAL A 68 24.34 -11.06 -2.31
C VAL A 68 23.98 -10.10 -3.44
N ALA A 69 24.69 -10.16 -4.58
CA ALA A 69 24.38 -9.30 -5.73
C ALA A 69 22.96 -9.58 -6.27
N VAL A 70 22.58 -10.86 -6.34
CA VAL A 70 21.22 -11.27 -6.73
C VAL A 70 20.19 -10.86 -5.69
N GLY A 71 20.52 -10.94 -4.40
CA GLY A 71 19.66 -10.43 -3.32
C GLY A 71 19.36 -8.93 -3.46
N ILE A 72 20.35 -8.11 -3.82
CA ILE A 72 20.16 -6.68 -4.07
C ILE A 72 19.24 -6.44 -5.29
N VAL A 73 19.41 -7.21 -6.36
CA VAL A 73 18.56 -7.12 -7.55
C VAL A 73 17.11 -7.48 -7.21
N VAL A 74 16.88 -8.57 -6.48
CA VAL A 74 15.54 -8.99 -6.04
C VAL A 74 14.90 -7.91 -5.15
N ALA A 75 15.66 -7.33 -4.22
CA ALA A 75 15.16 -6.23 -3.39
C ALA A 75 14.73 -5.01 -4.25
N GLY A 76 15.54 -4.65 -5.26
CA GLY A 76 15.22 -3.58 -6.20
C GLY A 76 13.95 -3.85 -7.01
N ILE A 77 13.76 -5.08 -7.50
CA ILE A 77 12.56 -5.50 -8.22
C ILE A 77 11.32 -5.37 -7.35
N ILE A 78 11.37 -5.88 -6.11
CA ILE A 78 10.24 -5.81 -5.17
C ILE A 78 9.88 -4.36 -4.83
N ILE A 79 10.88 -3.50 -4.58
CA ILE A 79 10.64 -2.06 -4.34
C ILE A 79 10.02 -1.40 -5.57
N GLY A 80 10.52 -1.67 -6.77
CA GLY A 80 9.98 -1.12 -8.01
C GLY A 80 8.52 -1.52 -8.24
N ILE A 81 8.19 -2.80 -8.06
CA ILE A 81 6.81 -3.30 -8.17
C ILE A 81 5.91 -2.64 -7.11
N ALA A 82 6.39 -2.52 -5.86
CA ALA A 82 5.64 -1.88 -4.80
C ALA A 82 5.31 -0.41 -5.12
N ILE A 83 6.25 0.34 -5.71
CA ILE A 83 6.02 1.73 -6.13
C ILE A 83 4.97 1.82 -7.24
N ILE A 84 5.03 0.95 -8.25
CA ILE A 84 4.04 0.91 -9.34
C ILE A 84 2.64 0.61 -8.79
N ILE A 85 2.53 -0.37 -7.89
CA ILE A 85 1.27 -0.74 -7.25
C ILE A 85 0.74 0.42 -6.40
N ALA A 86 1.60 1.05 -5.60
CA ALA A 86 1.21 2.20 -4.79
C ALA A 86 0.70 3.36 -5.65
N ALA A 87 1.35 3.65 -6.78
CA ALA A 87 0.90 4.65 -7.73
C ALA A 87 -0.42 4.27 -8.44
N ALA A 88 -0.71 2.99 -8.61
CA ALA A 88 -1.92 2.51 -9.27
C ALA A 88 -3.15 2.46 -8.33
N ILE A 89 -2.93 2.28 -7.02
CA ILE A 89 -4.00 2.24 -5.99
C ILE A 89 -4.25 3.62 -5.35
N SER A 90 -3.29 4.55 -5.46
CA SER A 90 -3.36 5.93 -4.94
C SER A 90 -4.50 6.77 -5.52
#